data_AF-A0A355CCS1-F1
#
_entry.id   AF-A0A355CCS1-F1
#
_cell.length_a   1.000
_cell.length_b   1.000
_cell.length_c   1.000
_cell.angle_alpha   90.00
_cell.angle_beta   90.00
_cell.angle_gamma   90.00
#
_symmetry.space_group_name_H-M   'P 1'
#
loop_
_entity.id
_entity.type
_entity.pdbx_description
1 polymer ?
#
loop_
_entity_poly.entity_id
_entity_poly.type
_entity_poly.pdbx_seq_one_letter_code
_entity_poly.pdbx_strand_id
1 'polypeptide(L)'
;MKQRQVTIALAAGMMLLCSFSSFAQEKTKDVTLYQGGEAYAVKSFPSSFVNKTPKNVILFIGDGMGVSQLFAGLTANRGSLFIENCKYIGFSKTSSADRYVTDSAAGATA
;
A
#
# COMPACT_ATOMS: atom_id res chain seq x y z
N MET A 1 -50.97 32.15 25.26
CA MET A 1 -50.50 31.60 23.95
C MET A 1 -49.13 32.12 23.51
N LYS A 2 -48.77 33.38 23.79
CA LYS A 2 -47.53 34.01 23.31
C LYS A 2 -46.23 33.38 23.85
N GLN A 3 -46.19 33.00 25.13
CA GLN A 3 -45.02 32.38 25.78
C GLN A 3 -44.66 30.99 25.20
N ARG A 4 -45.66 30.12 25.00
CA ARG A 4 -45.44 28.76 24.47
C ARG A 4 -44.85 28.75 23.06
N GLN A 5 -45.25 29.72 22.23
CA GLN A 5 -44.72 29.87 20.87
C GLN A 5 -43.26 30.36 20.87
N VAL A 6 -42.88 31.24 21.80
CA VAL A 6 -41.51 31.71 21.95
C VAL A 6 -40.59 30.58 22.41
N THR A 7 -41.03 29.75 23.36
CA THR A 7 -40.22 28.60 23.84
C THR A 7 -40.01 27.56 22.74
N ILE A 8 -41.03 27.26 21.93
CA ILE A 8 -40.93 26.32 20.80
C ILE A 8 -40.00 26.87 19.72
N ALA A 9 -40.09 28.16 19.39
CA ALA A 9 -39.21 28.80 18.42
C ALA A 9 -37.74 28.81 18.88
N LEU A 10 -37.49 29.04 20.18
CA LEU A 10 -36.14 29.03 20.75
C LEU A 10 -35.55 27.60 20.75
N ALA A 11 -36.36 26.60 21.08
CA ALA A 11 -35.94 25.20 21.06
C ALA A 11 -35.65 24.71 19.64
N ALA A 12 -36.48 25.08 18.65
CA ALA A 12 -36.25 24.77 17.24
C ALA A 12 -34.98 25.45 16.70
N GLY A 13 -34.72 26.71 17.08
CA GLY A 13 -33.50 27.42 16.72
C GLY A 13 -32.23 26.79 17.31
N MET A 14 -32.28 26.37 18.57
CA MET A 14 -31.18 25.65 19.23
C MET A 14 -30.91 24.29 18.58
N MET A 15 -31.97 23.57 18.20
CA MET A 15 -31.87 22.26 17.54
C MET A 15 -31.31 22.39 16.12
N LEU A 16 -31.63 23.48 15.42
CA LEU A 16 -31.05 23.79 14.11
C LEU A 16 -29.55 24.09 14.22
N LEU A 17 -29.14 24.88 15.21
CA LEU A 17 -27.74 25.26 15.46
C LEU A 17 -26.85 24.06 15.81
N CYS A 18 -27.37 23.07 16.54
CA CYS A 18 -26.62 21.85 16.86
C CYS A 18 -26.35 20.93 15.63
N SER A 19 -27.22 20.95 14.61
CA SER A 19 -27.06 20.10 13.42
C SER A 19 -26.00 20.60 12.43
N PHE A 20 -25.65 21.90 12.46
CA PHE A 20 -24.61 22.46 11.58
C PHE A 20 -23.19 22.11 12.03
N SER A 21 -22.97 21.91 13.34
CA SER A 21 -21.66 21.59 13.89
C SER A 21 -21.12 20.21 13.47
N SER A 22 -21.99 19.29 13.04
CA SER A 22 -21.57 17.95 12.58
C SER A 22 -21.05 17.93 11.13
N PHE A 23 -21.33 18.96 10.32
CA PHE A 23 -20.87 19.02 8.92
C PHE A 23 -19.53 19.76 8.75
N ALA A 24 -19.01 20.40 9.79
CA ALA A 24 -17.74 21.14 9.78
C ALA A 24 -16.54 20.28 10.19
N GLN A 25 -16.57 18.98 9.90
CA GLN A 25 -15.42 18.12 10.15
C GLN A 25 -14.35 18.43 9.09
N GLU A 26 -13.32 19.14 9.52
CA GLU A 26 -12.15 19.52 8.74
C GLU A 26 -11.53 18.27 8.10
N LYS A 27 -11.48 18.24 6.76
CA LYS A 27 -10.80 17.19 6.00
C LYS A 27 -9.29 17.42 6.11
N THR A 28 -8.70 17.01 7.22
CA THR A 28 -7.25 16.93 7.35
C THR A 28 -6.76 15.95 6.28
N LYS A 29 -5.86 16.38 5.38
CA LYS A 29 -5.16 15.45 4.49
C LYS A 29 -4.29 14.57 5.37
N ASP A 30 -4.82 13.42 5.76
CA ASP A 30 -4.09 12.44 6.54
C ASP A 30 -3.01 11.82 5.64
N VAL A 31 -1.78 12.29 5.83
CA VAL A 31 -0.60 11.91 5.03
C VAL A 31 -0.27 10.42 5.20
N THR A 32 -0.88 9.75 6.18
CA THR A 32 -0.70 8.32 6.46
C THR A 32 -1.60 7.41 5.62
N LEU A 33 -2.62 7.96 4.94
CA LEU A 33 -3.52 7.17 4.09
C LEU A 33 -3.02 7.13 2.64
N TYR A 34 -2.62 5.94 2.19
CA TYR A 34 -2.37 5.67 0.77
C TYR A 34 -3.68 5.80 0.01
N GLN A 35 -3.82 6.87 -0.78
CA GLN A 35 -5.07 7.15 -1.51
C GLN A 35 -5.30 6.23 -2.71
N GLY A 36 -4.28 5.44 -3.09
CA GLY A 36 -4.33 4.60 -4.28
C GLY A 36 -4.21 5.41 -5.57
N GLY A 37 -3.29 5.03 -6.44
CA GLY A 37 -3.26 5.51 -7.82
C GLY A 37 -4.14 4.69 -8.75
N GLU A 38 -4.09 5.00 -10.04
CA GLU A 38 -4.59 4.09 -11.06
C GLU A 38 -3.68 2.87 -11.18
N ALA A 39 -4.28 1.69 -11.26
CA ALA A 39 -3.55 0.46 -11.47
C ALA A 39 -3.01 0.41 -12.90
N TYR A 40 -1.81 -0.13 -13.07
CA TYR A 40 -1.24 -0.37 -14.39
C TYR A 40 -1.55 -1.78 -14.87
N ALA A 41 -1.73 -1.93 -16.18
CA ALA A 41 -1.98 -3.24 -16.78
C ALA A 41 -0.72 -4.11 -16.76
N VAL A 42 -0.82 -5.29 -16.15
CA VAL A 42 0.26 -6.28 -16.13
C VAL A 42 0.10 -7.22 -17.32
N LYS A 43 1.15 -7.33 -18.14
CA LYS A 43 1.18 -8.30 -19.25
C LYS A 43 1.73 -9.63 -18.75
N SER A 44 1.21 -10.73 -19.31
CA SER A 44 1.73 -12.07 -19.08
C SER A 44 2.78 -12.44 -20.13
N PHE A 45 3.91 -13.01 -19.71
CA PHE A 45 4.99 -13.42 -20.60
C PHE A 45 5.17 -14.95 -20.54
N PRO A 46 4.86 -15.68 -21.62
CA PRO A 46 5.14 -17.12 -21.67
C PRO A 46 6.67 -17.35 -21.66
N SER A 47 7.16 -18.17 -20.74
CA SER A 47 8.58 -18.53 -20.68
C SER A 47 8.86 -19.74 -21.58
N SER A 48 9.46 -19.50 -22.75
CA SER A 48 10.06 -20.56 -23.58
C SER A 48 11.57 -20.37 -23.65
N PHE A 49 12.33 -21.27 -23.03
CA PHE A 49 13.79 -21.26 -23.15
C PHE A 49 14.20 -22.06 -24.38
N VAL A 50 14.76 -21.38 -25.38
CA VAL A 50 15.29 -22.03 -26.60
C VAL A 50 16.66 -22.66 -26.33
N ASN A 51 17.46 -22.07 -25.44
CA ASN A 51 18.82 -22.52 -25.11
C ASN A 51 18.90 -23.00 -23.67
N LYS A 52 19.76 -24.00 -23.41
CA LYS A 52 20.02 -24.51 -22.05
C LYS A 52 20.83 -23.55 -21.18
N THR A 53 21.60 -22.65 -21.78
CA THR A 53 22.46 -21.68 -21.07
C THR A 53 22.00 -20.24 -21.33
N PRO A 54 21.92 -19.39 -20.28
CA PRO A 54 21.56 -18.00 -20.45
C PRO A 54 22.70 -17.21 -21.08
N LYS A 55 22.37 -16.35 -22.05
CA LYS A 55 23.35 -15.40 -22.64
C LYS A 55 23.53 -14.15 -21.78
N ASN A 56 22.47 -13.72 -21.11
CA ASN A 56 22.43 -12.50 -20.30
C ASN A 56 21.82 -12.82 -18.94
N VAL A 57 22.32 -12.16 -17.89
CA VAL A 57 21.76 -12.23 -16.54
C VAL A 57 21.38 -10.82 -16.12
N ILE A 58 20.12 -10.64 -15.71
CA ILE A 58 19.59 -9.39 -15.16
C ILE A 58 19.14 -9.69 -13.74
N LEU A 59 19.65 -8.93 -12.78
CA LEU A 59 19.34 -9.07 -11.36
C LEU A 59 18.59 -7.82 -10.88
N PHE A 60 17.38 -8.02 -10.35
CA PHE A 60 16.59 -6.97 -9.71
C PHE A 60 16.70 -7.12 -8.19
N ILE A 61 17.21 -6.10 -7.51
CA ILE A 61 17.32 -6.06 -6.05
C ILE A 61 16.34 -5.03 -5.50
N GLY A 62 15.34 -5.50 -4.75
CA GLY A 62 14.53 -4.64 -3.90
C GLY A 62 15.16 -4.56 -2.51
N ASP A 63 15.85 -3.47 -2.20
CA ASP A 63 16.44 -3.26 -0.88
C ASP A 63 15.34 -3.19 0.19
N GLY A 64 15.49 -3.97 1.26
CA GLY A 64 14.46 -4.13 2.30
C GLY A 64 13.13 -4.74 1.83
N MET A 65 13.07 -5.34 0.63
CA MET A 65 11.85 -5.93 0.09
C MET A 65 11.63 -7.36 0.62
N GLY A 66 10.95 -7.46 1.75
CA GLY A 66 10.43 -8.72 2.27
C GLY A 66 9.10 -9.13 1.61
N VAL A 67 8.57 -10.27 2.06
CA VAL A 67 7.28 -10.80 1.59
C VAL A 67 6.14 -9.80 1.86
N SER A 68 6.16 -9.12 3.01
CA SER A 68 5.15 -8.10 3.35
C SER A 68 5.17 -6.92 2.38
N GLN A 69 6.35 -6.44 1.98
CA GLN A 69 6.49 -5.37 0.98
C GLN A 69 6.00 -5.82 -0.40
N LEU A 70 6.27 -7.07 -0.79
CA LEU A 70 5.75 -7.65 -2.03
C LEU A 70 4.20 -7.65 -2.04
N PHE A 71 3.57 -8.11 -0.96
CA PHE A 71 2.11 -8.09 -0.82
C PHE A 71 1.53 -6.68 -0.76
N ALA A 72 2.23 -5.73 -0.15
CA ALA A 72 1.83 -4.33 -0.15
C ALA A 72 1.80 -3.77 -1.58
N GLY A 73 2.84 -4.06 -2.38
CA GLY A 73 2.87 -3.70 -3.81
C GLY A 73 1.75 -4.36 -4.62
N LEU A 74 1.48 -5.63 -4.35
CA LEU A 74 0.40 -6.37 -5.01
C LEU A 74 -0.97 -5.73 -4.71
N THR A 75 -1.20 -5.40 -3.45
CA THR A 75 -2.42 -4.70 -3.00
C THR A 75 -2.53 -3.33 -3.65
N ALA A 76 -1.43 -2.58 -3.71
CA ALA A 76 -1.38 -1.25 -4.31
C ALA A 76 -1.72 -1.27 -5.81
N ASN A 77 -1.38 -2.35 -6.55
CA ASN A 77 -1.73 -2.52 -7.97
C ASN A 77 -2.96 -3.40 -8.20
N ARG A 78 -3.85 -3.53 -7.20
CA ARG A 78 -5.14 -4.24 -7.31
C ARG A 78 -5.00 -5.74 -7.65
N GLY A 79 -3.95 -6.39 -7.16
CA GLY A 79 -3.81 -7.84 -7.22
C GLY A 79 -2.92 -8.37 -8.34
N SER A 80 -2.17 -7.52 -9.05
CA SER A 80 -1.24 -8.01 -10.08
C SER A 80 0.08 -7.25 -10.10
N LEU A 81 1.21 -7.93 -10.30
CA LEU A 81 2.55 -7.35 -10.47
C LEU A 81 3.33 -8.09 -11.56
N PHE A 82 4.26 -7.40 -12.23
CA PHE A 82 5.10 -8.05 -13.24
C PHE A 82 5.95 -9.19 -12.68
N ILE A 83 6.35 -9.13 -11.41
CA ILE A 83 7.14 -10.16 -10.75
C ILE A 83 6.41 -11.52 -10.64
N GLU A 84 5.08 -11.54 -10.75
CA GLU A 84 4.30 -12.78 -10.80
C GLU A 84 4.54 -13.59 -12.09
N ASN A 85 5.16 -12.99 -13.11
CA ASN A 85 5.60 -13.72 -14.30
C ASN A 85 6.85 -14.59 -14.05
N CYS A 86 7.51 -14.43 -12.91
CA CYS A 86 8.64 -15.27 -12.54
C CYS A 86 8.16 -16.70 -12.22
N LYS A 87 8.53 -17.66 -13.07
CA LYS A 87 8.12 -19.07 -12.95
C LYS A 87 8.62 -19.77 -11.67
N TYR A 88 9.78 -19.33 -11.17
CA TYR A 88 10.44 -19.97 -10.04
C TYR A 88 10.53 -18.98 -8.87
N ILE A 89 10.17 -19.48 -7.69
CA ILE A 89 10.17 -18.73 -6.43
C ILE A 89 10.97 -19.55 -5.41
N GLY A 90 11.77 -18.87 -4.60
CA GLY A 90 12.53 -19.46 -3.51
C GLY A 90 12.72 -18.47 -2.37
N PHE A 91 13.06 -19.00 -1.19
CA PHE A 91 13.41 -18.19 -0.03
C PHE A 91 14.93 -18.14 0.14
N SER A 92 15.45 -16.97 0.47
CA SER A 92 16.86 -16.76 0.80
C SER A 92 17.02 -16.59 2.31
N LYS A 93 18.03 -17.23 2.90
CA LYS A 93 18.46 -16.95 4.28
C LYS A 93 19.40 -15.76 4.24
N THR A 94 19.04 -14.67 4.89
CA THR A 94 19.74 -13.39 4.79
C THR A 94 20.62 -13.07 6.00
N SER A 95 20.91 -14.01 6.89
CA SER A 95 21.82 -13.77 8.02
C SER A 95 23.25 -13.54 7.53
N SER A 96 23.98 -12.59 8.12
CA SER A 96 25.41 -12.39 7.89
C SER A 96 26.25 -13.33 8.78
N ALA A 97 27.56 -13.34 8.58
CA ALA A 97 28.50 -14.16 9.35
C ALA A 97 28.49 -13.83 10.85
N ASP A 98 28.25 -12.58 11.20
CA ASP A 98 28.33 -12.02 12.55
C ASP A 98 26.97 -11.60 13.12
N ARG A 99 25.92 -11.45 12.28
CA ARG A 99 24.61 -10.95 12.69
C ARG A 99 23.46 -11.73 12.06
N TYR A 100 22.47 -12.06 12.89
CA TYR A 100 21.23 -12.68 12.42
C TYR A 100 20.41 -11.73 11.53
N VAL A 101 20.38 -10.44 11.89
CA VAL A 101 19.81 -9.37 11.05
C VAL A 101 20.96 -8.69 10.30
N THR A 102 21.08 -8.99 9.01
CA THR A 102 22.11 -8.42 8.13
C THR A 102 21.86 -6.94 7.84
N ASP A 103 22.91 -6.26 7.43
CA ASP A 103 22.82 -4.97 6.75
C ASP A 103 22.83 -5.14 5.23
N SER A 104 22.61 -4.05 4.49
CA SER A 104 22.58 -4.08 3.03
C SER A 104 23.96 -4.35 2.41
N ALA A 105 25.06 -3.99 3.06
CA ALA A 105 26.41 -4.22 2.54
C ALA A 105 26.80 -5.71 2.57
N ALA A 106 26.59 -6.39 3.70
CA ALA A 106 26.79 -7.83 3.78
C ALA A 106 25.78 -8.58 2.88
N GLY A 107 24.54 -8.10 2.79
CA GLY A 107 23.53 -8.66 1.90
C GLY A 107 23.87 -8.58 0.41
N ALA A 108 24.56 -7.50 -0.02
CA ALA A 108 25.01 -7.35 -1.40
C ALA A 108 26.27 -8.18 -1.74
N THR A 109 27.02 -8.61 -0.73
CA THR A 109 28.26 -9.40 -0.90
C THR A 109 28.01 -10.90 -1.02
N ALA A 110 26.93 -11.40 -0.40
CA ALA A 110 26.53 -12.80 -0.38
C ALA A 110 26.08 -13.32 -1.76
#